data_AF-A0A8T2QR28-F1
#
_entry.id   AF-A0A8T2QR28-F1
#
_cell.length_a   1.000
_cell.length_b   1.000
_cell.length_c   1.000
_cell.angle_alpha   90.00
_cell.angle_beta   90.00
_cell.angle_gamma   90.00
#
_symmetry.space_group_name_H-M   'P 1'
#
loop_
_entity.id
_entity.type
_entity.pdbx_description
1 polymer ?
#
loop_
_entity_poly.entity_id
_entity_poly.type
_entity_poly.pdbx_seq_one_letter_code
_entity_poly.pdbx_strand_id
1 'polypeptide(L)'
;MQGAVTFIAGAPLHEKTSLLSLGQRPLERRLLPTSRVHLAIAAAIREHVLAIDVGTSGTKAAVISSDGTVKVSSFSPHPLPTSSAQLQQGSAEQDPGSWWLATKHAVCSCLSKMSSMTNESDCPLVKVVAVTGQMQDVILIPNVCDDDDYHQRHAILYSDTRATLEANEVSTLAGGDEHLVHVTGMKQGATRILASQTLNAFHS
;
A
#
# COMPACT_ATOMS: atom_id res chain seq x y z
N MET A 1 16.18 -3.94 3.68
CA MET A 1 15.74 -4.82 2.57
C MET A 1 14.78 -4.02 1.71
N GLN A 2 15.18 -3.62 0.51
CA GLN A 2 14.25 -3.07 -0.48
C GLN A 2 13.45 -4.24 -1.04
N GLY A 3 12.17 -4.34 -0.69
CA GLY A 3 11.27 -5.33 -1.29
C GLY A 3 11.03 -4.93 -2.74
N ALA A 4 11.46 -5.76 -3.69
CA ALA A 4 11.06 -5.62 -5.08
C ALA A 4 9.61 -6.11 -5.21
N VAL A 5 8.71 -5.23 -5.63
CA VAL A 5 7.35 -5.62 -6.01
C VAL A 5 7.38 -6.05 -7.48
N THR A 6 7.26 -7.35 -7.72
CA THR A 6 7.04 -7.91 -9.06
C THR A 6 5.55 -7.90 -9.36
N PHE A 7 5.12 -7.09 -10.33
CA PHE A 7 3.75 -7.12 -10.83
C PHE A 7 3.63 -8.19 -11.91
N ILE A 8 2.93 -9.28 -11.62
CA ILE A 8 2.48 -10.24 -12.64
C ILE A 8 1.11 -9.77 -13.11
N ALA A 9 1.02 -9.27 -14.34
CA ALA A 9 -0.26 -8.94 -14.96
C ALA A 9 -1.06 -10.23 -15.20
N GLY A 10 -2.03 -10.50 -14.34
CA GLY A 10 -3.01 -11.56 -14.53
C GLY A 10 -3.97 -11.20 -15.68
N ALA A 11 -4.12 -12.10 -16.64
CA ALA A 11 -5.15 -11.97 -17.68
C ALA A 11 -6.56 -11.96 -17.02
N PRO A 12 -7.52 -11.18 -17.53
CA PRO A 12 -8.86 -11.12 -16.95
C PRO A 12 -9.59 -12.46 -17.13
N LEU A 13 -9.84 -13.14 -16.01
CA LEU A 13 -10.79 -14.23 -15.90
C LEU A 13 -12.18 -13.64 -15.67
N HIS A 14 -13.03 -13.62 -16.70
CA HIS A 14 -14.47 -13.51 -16.49
C HIS A 14 -15.24 -14.21 -17.62
N GLU A 15 -15.67 -15.44 -17.37
CA GLU A 15 -17.06 -15.88 -17.55
C GLU A 15 -17.27 -17.25 -16.89
N LYS A 16 -18.05 -17.28 -15.80
CA LYS A 16 -18.65 -18.52 -15.30
C LYS A 16 -19.90 -18.77 -16.13
N THR A 17 -19.82 -19.62 -17.15
CA THR A 17 -21.00 -20.17 -17.80
C THR A 17 -21.24 -21.59 -17.29
N SER A 18 -22.43 -21.78 -16.73
CA SER A 18 -23.00 -23.05 -16.28
C SER A 18 -22.71 -24.19 -17.27
N LEU A 19 -21.93 -25.17 -16.82
CA LEU A 19 -21.85 -26.48 -17.46
C LEU A 19 -23.18 -27.18 -17.21
N LEU A 20 -24.03 -27.26 -18.23
CA LEU A 20 -24.77 -28.46 -18.64
C LEU A 20 -25.76 -28.10 -19.76
N SER A 21 -25.68 -28.86 -20.86
CA SER A 21 -26.55 -28.83 -22.04
C SER A 21 -26.43 -27.60 -22.96
N LEU A 22 -25.60 -27.74 -24.02
CA LEU A 22 -26.02 -27.50 -25.42
C LEU A 22 -24.84 -27.70 -26.38
N GLY A 23 -24.91 -28.78 -27.18
CA GLY A 23 -24.40 -28.92 -28.55
C GLY A 23 -22.94 -28.55 -28.84
N GLN A 24 -22.19 -29.51 -29.38
CA GLN A 24 -20.93 -29.24 -30.06
C GLN A 24 -21.13 -28.18 -31.16
N ARG A 25 -20.82 -26.92 -30.86
CA ARG A 25 -20.64 -25.89 -31.88
C ARG A 25 -19.14 -25.79 -32.19
N PRO A 26 -18.74 -25.75 -33.47
CA PRO A 26 -17.35 -25.54 -33.82
C PRO A 26 -16.87 -24.24 -33.18
N LEU A 27 -15.69 -24.25 -32.56
CA LEU A 27 -14.98 -23.04 -32.18
C LEU A 27 -14.52 -22.35 -33.47
N GLU A 28 -15.43 -21.64 -34.14
CA GLU A 28 -15.03 -20.64 -35.12
C GLU A 28 -14.22 -19.60 -34.35
N ARG A 29 -12.90 -19.55 -34.60
CA ARG A 29 -12.08 -18.39 -34.26
C ARG A 29 -12.69 -17.21 -35.02
N ARG A 30 -13.61 -16.50 -34.37
CA ARG A 30 -14.15 -15.24 -34.88
C ARG A 30 -13.02 -14.23 -34.84
N LEU A 31 -12.25 -14.18 -35.92
CA LEU A 31 -11.23 -13.17 -36.14
C LEU A 31 -11.93 -11.81 -36.07
N LEU A 32 -11.59 -11.03 -35.05
CA LEU A 32 -12.04 -9.65 -34.98
C LEU A 32 -11.44 -8.91 -36.19
N PRO A 33 -12.22 -8.05 -36.87
CA PRO A 33 -11.67 -7.17 -37.89
C PRO A 33 -10.46 -6.41 -37.35
N THR A 34 -9.41 -6.23 -38.15
CA THR A 34 -8.15 -5.57 -37.76
C THR A 34 -8.38 -4.20 -37.11
N SER A 35 -9.39 -3.45 -37.56
CA SER A 35 -9.80 -2.18 -36.96
C SER A 35 -10.29 -2.32 -35.51
N ARG A 36 -11.02 -3.39 -35.18
CA ARG A 36 -11.48 -3.67 -33.81
C ARG A 36 -10.35 -4.14 -32.90
N VAL A 37 -9.39 -4.88 -33.45
CA VAL A 37 -8.18 -5.29 -32.71
C VAL A 37 -7.34 -4.05 -32.36
N HIS A 38 -7.14 -3.15 -33.32
CA HIS A 38 -6.40 -1.91 -33.09
C HIS A 38 -7.08 -1.02 -32.04
N LEU A 39 -8.42 -0.92 -32.09
CA LEU A 39 -9.19 -0.15 -31.13
C LEU A 39 -9.15 -0.76 -29.72
N ALA A 40 -9.22 -2.09 -29.61
CA ALA A 40 -9.13 -2.80 -28.33
C ALA A 40 -7.73 -2.66 -27.70
N ILE A 41 -6.68 -2.76 -28.51
CA ILE A 41 -5.29 -2.53 -28.05
C ILE A 41 -5.11 -1.08 -27.61
N ALA A 42 -5.58 -0.12 -28.43
CA ALA A 42 -5.53 1.29 -28.08
C ALA A 42 -6.34 1.61 -26.80
N ALA A 43 -7.48 0.94 -26.58
CA ALA A 43 -8.27 1.08 -25.38
C ALA A 43 -7.57 0.47 -24.15
N ALA A 44 -6.96 -0.70 -24.28
CA ALA A 44 -6.20 -1.33 -23.20
C ALA A 44 -4.99 -0.47 -22.80
N ILE A 45 -4.27 0.11 -23.76
CA ILE A 45 -3.14 1.03 -23.50
C ILE A 45 -3.58 2.31 -22.75
N ARG A 46 -4.88 2.67 -22.80
CA ARG A 46 -5.45 3.79 -22.02
C ARG A 46 -5.81 3.40 -20.58
N GLU A 47 -5.77 2.13 -20.22
CA GLU A 47 -5.99 1.69 -18.86
C GLU A 47 -4.72 1.90 -18.04
N HIS A 48 -4.87 2.58 -16.91
CA HIS A 48 -3.75 2.92 -16.06
C HIS A 48 -3.97 2.46 -14.62
N VAL A 49 -2.86 2.19 -13.93
CA VAL A 49 -2.78 2.00 -12.49
C VAL A 49 -2.21 3.27 -11.87
N LEU A 50 -2.86 3.79 -10.84
CA LEU A 50 -2.27 4.77 -9.93
C LEU A 50 -1.57 4.01 -8.80
N ALA A 51 -0.25 3.97 -8.82
CA ALA A 51 0.56 3.39 -7.75
C ALA A 51 0.91 4.46 -6.71
N ILE A 52 0.70 4.16 -5.43
CA ILE A 52 1.01 5.02 -4.29
C ILE A 52 1.98 4.26 -3.38
N ASP A 53 3.12 4.86 -3.07
CA ASP A 53 4.15 4.31 -2.17
C ASP A 53 4.39 5.28 -1.02
N VAL A 54 3.84 4.97 0.15
CA VAL A 54 4.01 5.75 1.38
C VAL A 54 5.30 5.30 2.09
N GLY A 55 6.41 5.96 1.76
CA GLY A 55 7.71 5.69 2.34
C GLY A 55 7.95 6.42 3.67
N THR A 56 9.13 6.22 4.25
CA THR A 56 9.51 6.85 5.53
C THR A 56 9.86 8.34 5.43
N SER A 57 10.24 8.83 4.24
CA SER A 57 10.63 10.23 4.02
C SER A 57 9.69 11.01 3.11
N GLY A 58 8.63 10.37 2.64
CA GLY A 58 7.70 10.97 1.69
C GLY A 58 6.91 9.93 0.91
N THR A 59 5.84 10.41 0.30
CA THR A 59 4.96 9.60 -0.55
C THR A 59 5.31 9.79 -2.02
N LYS A 60 5.41 8.70 -2.76
CA LYS A 60 5.49 8.71 -4.23
C LYS A 60 4.14 8.33 -4.81
N ALA A 61 3.79 8.93 -5.95
CA ALA A 61 2.69 8.48 -6.78
C ALA A 61 3.14 8.34 -8.23
N ALA A 62 2.65 7.32 -8.93
CA ALA A 62 2.97 7.08 -10.33
C ALA A 62 1.73 6.61 -11.10
N VAL A 63 1.57 7.08 -12.33
CA VAL A 63 0.58 6.56 -13.28
C VAL A 63 1.30 5.60 -14.22
N ILE A 64 0.84 4.36 -14.28
CA ILE A 64 1.48 3.27 -15.02
C ILE A 64 0.46 2.73 -16.03
N SER A 65 0.79 2.64 -17.31
CA SER A 65 -0.10 2.02 -18.30
C SER A 65 -0.16 0.50 -18.15
N SER A 66 -1.17 -0.13 -18.75
CA SER A 66 -1.37 -1.58 -18.77
C SER A 66 -0.18 -2.40 -19.29
N ASP A 67 0.70 -1.79 -20.09
CA ASP A 67 1.94 -2.38 -20.61
C ASP A 67 3.14 -2.28 -19.63
N GLY A 68 2.92 -1.72 -18.44
CA GLY A 68 3.94 -1.53 -17.41
C GLY A 68 4.75 -0.22 -17.54
N THR A 69 4.49 0.61 -18.55
CA THR A 69 5.21 1.88 -18.73
C THR A 69 4.77 2.92 -17.70
N VAL A 70 5.72 3.49 -16.96
CA VAL A 70 5.48 4.66 -16.10
C VAL A 70 5.28 5.89 -16.98
N LYS A 71 4.07 6.46 -16.99
CA LYS A 71 3.75 7.67 -17.77
C LYS A 71 4.21 8.93 -17.07
N VAL A 72 3.91 9.05 -15.78
CA VAL A 72 4.31 10.18 -14.93
C VAL A 72 4.53 9.71 -13.50
N SER A 73 5.32 10.49 -12.75
CA SER A 73 5.50 10.31 -11.31
C SER A 73 5.60 11.63 -10.55
N SER A 74 5.38 11.56 -9.26
CA SER A 74 5.50 12.65 -8.31
C SER A 74 5.99 12.14 -6.96
N PHE A 75 6.52 13.06 -6.16
CA PHE A 75 6.97 12.82 -4.80
C PHE A 75 6.53 13.99 -3.94
N SER A 76 6.07 13.71 -2.73
CA SER A 76 5.79 14.71 -1.71
C SER A 76 6.47 14.29 -0.40
N PRO A 77 7.41 15.09 0.12
CA PRO A 77 8.06 14.77 1.38
C PRO A 77 7.09 14.95 2.56
N HIS A 78 7.33 14.20 3.63
CA HIS A 78 6.78 14.46 4.96
C HIS A 78 7.92 14.42 6.00
N PRO A 79 7.72 14.93 7.22
CA PRO A 79 8.75 14.93 8.25
C PRO A 79 9.36 13.54 8.46
N LEU A 80 10.68 13.50 8.68
CA LEU A 80 11.38 12.26 9.05
C LEU A 80 10.94 11.80 10.44
N PRO A 81 11.15 10.51 10.78
CA PRO A 81 10.87 10.01 12.11
C PRO A 81 11.55 10.87 13.17
N THR A 82 10.78 11.30 14.15
CA THR A 82 11.32 12.06 15.27
C THR A 82 11.64 11.10 16.41
N SER A 83 12.84 11.27 16.98
CA SER A 83 13.14 10.87 18.34
C SER A 83 12.92 12.10 19.21
N SER A 84 11.70 12.30 19.72
CA SER A 84 11.45 13.47 20.57
C SER A 84 12.24 13.33 21.87
N ALA A 85 12.81 14.44 22.38
CA ALA A 85 13.48 14.48 23.67
C ALA A 85 12.54 14.15 24.86
N GLN A 86 11.22 14.12 24.64
CA GLN A 86 10.21 13.65 25.59
C GLN A 86 9.92 12.14 25.48
N LEU A 87 10.42 11.47 24.44
CA LEU A 87 10.20 10.04 24.20
C LEU A 87 11.42 9.23 24.65
N GLN A 88 11.18 8.00 25.09
CA GLN A 88 12.23 7.10 25.56
C GLN A 88 13.29 6.82 24.48
N GLN A 89 14.51 6.50 24.92
CA GLN A 89 15.59 6.07 24.03
C GLN A 89 15.12 4.88 23.18
N GLY A 90 15.37 4.94 21.86
CA GLY A 90 14.90 3.93 20.90
C GLY A 90 13.53 4.23 20.27
N SER A 91 12.92 5.37 20.61
CA SER A 91 11.69 5.84 19.96
C SER A 91 11.91 6.25 18.50
N ALA A 92 10.98 5.86 17.63
CA ALA A 92 10.84 6.33 16.27
C ALA A 92 9.36 6.49 15.91
N GLU A 93 8.91 7.74 15.76
CA GLU A 93 7.50 8.08 15.54
C GLU A 93 7.29 9.07 14.40
N GLN A 94 6.13 8.97 13.73
CA GLN A 94 5.66 9.94 12.74
C GLN A 94 4.16 10.20 12.87
N ASP A 95 3.74 11.41 12.54
CA ASP A 95 2.33 11.79 12.44
C ASP A 95 1.67 11.17 11.18
N PRO A 96 0.62 10.34 11.34
CA PRO A 96 -0.14 9.80 10.21
C PRO A 96 -0.85 10.87 9.37
N GLY A 97 -1.22 12.01 9.97
CA GLY A 97 -1.80 13.15 9.27
C GLY A 97 -0.86 13.71 8.21
N SER A 98 0.44 13.80 8.53
CA SER A 98 1.50 14.19 7.61
C SER A 98 1.64 13.22 6.42
N TRP A 99 1.49 11.91 6.65
CA TRP A 99 1.48 10.91 5.57
C TRP A 99 0.28 11.10 4.64
N TRP A 100 -0.90 11.37 5.21
CA TRP A 100 -2.11 11.62 4.43
C TRP A 100 -1.99 12.88 3.57
N LEU A 101 -1.46 13.96 4.12
CA LEU A 101 -1.20 15.19 3.38
C LEU A 101 -0.22 14.98 2.24
N ALA A 102 0.92 14.32 2.48
CA ALA A 102 1.89 13.98 1.45
C ALA A 102 1.30 13.09 0.36
N THR A 103 0.45 12.13 0.73
CA THR A 103 -0.28 11.27 -0.21
C THR A 103 -1.17 12.08 -1.14
N LYS A 104 -2.01 12.97 -0.58
CA LYS A 104 -2.85 13.86 -1.38
C LYS A 104 -2.03 14.72 -2.34
N HIS A 105 -0.95 15.33 -1.84
CA HIS A 105 -0.08 16.19 -2.67
C HIS A 105 0.61 15.41 -3.79
N ALA A 106 1.13 14.22 -3.50
CA ALA A 106 1.76 13.36 -4.50
C ALA A 106 0.74 12.96 -5.57
N VAL A 107 -0.42 12.43 -5.18
CA VAL A 107 -1.48 12.00 -6.11
C VAL A 107 -1.96 13.16 -6.98
N CYS A 108 -2.33 14.30 -6.38
CA CYS A 108 -2.79 15.47 -7.13
C CYS A 108 -1.71 15.96 -8.12
N SER A 109 -0.46 16.04 -7.69
CA SER A 109 0.65 16.44 -8.58
C SER A 109 0.85 15.45 -9.72
N CYS A 110 0.69 14.15 -9.48
CA CYS A 110 0.83 13.11 -10.49
C CYS A 110 -0.27 13.23 -11.55
N LEU A 111 -1.53 13.33 -11.12
CA LEU A 111 -2.68 13.41 -12.01
C LEU A 111 -2.71 14.73 -12.79
N SER A 112 -2.30 15.85 -12.18
CA SER A 112 -2.17 17.13 -12.88
C SER A 112 -1.10 17.08 -13.97
N LYS A 113 0.07 16.47 -13.70
CA LYS A 113 1.11 16.25 -14.71
C LYS A 113 0.57 15.40 -15.87
N MET A 114 -0.11 14.29 -15.56
CA MET A 114 -0.68 13.44 -16.59
C MET A 114 -1.68 14.20 -17.46
N SER A 115 -2.60 14.94 -16.83
CA SER A 115 -3.63 15.72 -17.54
C SER A 115 -3.03 16.80 -18.44
N SER A 116 -1.89 17.41 -18.04
CA SER A 116 -1.19 18.41 -18.86
C SER A 116 -0.51 17.83 -20.11
N MET A 117 -0.31 16.51 -20.16
CA MET A 117 0.36 15.81 -21.27
C MET A 117 -0.63 15.12 -22.22
N THR A 118 -1.92 15.08 -21.88
CA THR A 118 -2.95 14.39 -22.66
C THR A 118 -4.00 15.38 -23.18
N ASN A 119 -4.39 15.22 -24.43
CA ASN A 119 -5.57 15.90 -24.97
C ASN A 119 -6.85 15.31 -24.35
N GLU A 120 -7.96 16.05 -24.39
CA GLU A 120 -9.27 15.63 -23.83
C GLU A 120 -9.72 14.23 -24.30
N SER A 121 -9.39 13.89 -25.55
CA SER A 121 -9.70 12.60 -26.20
C SER A 121 -8.79 11.42 -25.79
N ASP A 122 -7.70 11.68 -25.08
CA ASP A 122 -6.73 10.70 -24.57
C ASP A 122 -6.61 10.75 -23.03
N CYS A 123 -7.67 11.21 -22.36
CA CYS A 123 -7.72 11.29 -20.90
C CYS A 123 -7.40 9.90 -20.29
N PRO A 124 -6.41 9.81 -19.38
CA PRO A 124 -6.02 8.55 -18.78
C PRO A 124 -7.13 8.01 -17.89
N LEU A 125 -7.53 6.77 -18.15
CA LEU A 125 -8.51 6.10 -17.32
C LEU A 125 -7.79 5.28 -16.25
N VAL A 126 -7.68 5.84 -15.04
CA VAL A 126 -7.19 5.10 -13.87
C VAL A 126 -8.24 4.06 -13.50
N LYS A 127 -7.91 2.78 -13.69
CA LYS A 127 -8.78 1.63 -13.39
C LYS A 127 -8.52 1.03 -12.02
N VAL A 128 -7.29 1.17 -11.53
CA VAL A 128 -6.82 0.53 -10.30
C VAL A 128 -5.98 1.53 -9.52
N VAL A 129 -6.18 1.56 -8.20
CA VAL A 129 -5.27 2.20 -7.26
C VAL A 129 -4.51 1.09 -6.54
N ALA A 130 -3.20 1.06 -6.71
CA ALA A 130 -2.31 0.14 -6.01
C ALA A 130 -1.60 0.91 -4.90
N VAL A 131 -1.61 0.39 -3.67
CA VAL A 131 -1.01 1.04 -2.51
C VAL A 131 0.04 0.13 -1.89
N THR A 132 1.19 0.70 -1.60
CA THR A 132 2.28 0.11 -0.82
C THR A 132 2.79 1.15 0.17
N GLY A 133 3.57 0.71 1.16
CA GLY A 133 4.23 1.63 2.06
C GLY A 133 5.19 0.92 3.00
N GLN A 134 5.64 1.66 4.00
CA GLN A 134 6.36 1.12 5.14
C GLN A 134 5.57 0.00 5.83
N MET A 135 6.31 -1.00 6.31
CA MET A 135 5.77 -2.23 6.88
C MET A 135 6.06 -2.24 8.37
N GLN A 136 5.11 -2.76 9.15
CA GLN A 136 5.20 -2.98 10.60
C GLN A 136 5.01 -1.77 11.50
N ASP A 137 4.58 -0.64 10.94
CA ASP A 137 4.20 0.51 11.75
C ASP A 137 2.81 0.30 12.37
N VAL A 138 2.60 0.87 13.55
CA VAL A 138 1.35 0.76 14.30
C VAL A 138 0.70 2.13 14.41
N ILE A 139 -0.49 2.27 13.81
CA ILE A 139 -1.40 3.40 14.04
C ILE A 139 -2.54 2.89 14.93
N LEU A 140 -2.76 3.52 16.06
CA LEU A 140 -3.95 3.26 16.87
C LEU A 140 -5.07 4.18 16.44
N ILE A 141 -6.21 3.59 16.12
CA ILE A 141 -7.42 4.31 15.72
C ILE A 141 -8.43 4.19 16.87
N PRO A 142 -9.01 5.30 17.35
CA PRO A 142 -9.98 5.27 18.43
C PRO A 142 -11.30 4.64 17.96
N ASN A 143 -12.04 4.05 18.90
CA ASN A 143 -13.35 3.44 18.63
C ASN A 143 -14.48 4.48 18.45
N VAL A 144 -14.25 5.74 18.86
CA VAL A 144 -15.21 6.85 18.75
C VAL A 144 -14.49 8.03 18.11
N CYS A 145 -15.06 8.56 17.03
CA CYS A 145 -14.51 9.69 16.27
C CYS A 145 -14.97 11.07 16.79
N ASP A 146 -15.76 11.09 17.86
CA ASP A 146 -16.54 12.28 18.28
C ASP A 146 -15.87 13.12 19.38
N ASP A 147 -14.65 12.79 19.82
CA ASP A 147 -13.89 13.71 20.66
C ASP A 147 -13.11 14.68 19.76
N ASP A 148 -13.54 15.94 19.77
CA ASP A 148 -12.86 17.09 19.13
C ASP A 148 -11.41 17.28 19.66
N ASP A 149 -11.03 16.55 20.71
CA ASP A 149 -9.70 16.53 21.33
C ASP A 149 -8.87 15.28 20.92
N TYR A 150 -9.20 14.64 19.79
CA TYR A 150 -8.39 13.55 19.27
C TYR A 150 -7.03 14.07 18.76
N HIS A 151 -6.09 14.20 19.69
CA HIS A 151 -4.67 14.18 19.37
C HIS A 151 -4.36 12.83 18.71
N GLN A 152 -4.24 12.82 17.38
CA GLN A 152 -3.73 11.67 16.63
C GLN A 152 -2.40 11.27 17.25
N ARG A 153 -2.40 10.14 17.97
CA ARG A 153 -1.16 9.54 18.46
C ARG A 153 -0.29 9.26 17.24
N HIS A 154 0.98 9.61 17.33
CA HIS A 154 1.94 9.29 16.28
C HIS A 154 1.99 7.78 16.07
N ALA A 155 2.21 7.38 14.82
CA ALA A 155 2.50 6.00 14.48
C ALA A 155 3.84 5.59 15.07
N ILE A 156 3.87 4.42 15.72
CA ILE A 156 5.10 3.76 16.16
C ILE A 156 5.69 3.06 14.94
N LEU A 157 6.94 3.37 14.58
CA LEU A 157 7.54 2.85 13.35
C LEU A 157 8.25 1.51 13.56
N TYR A 158 8.50 0.80 12.46
CA TYR A 158 9.31 -0.42 12.43
C TYR A 158 10.74 -0.25 12.96
N SER A 159 11.26 0.97 13.00
CA SER A 159 12.58 1.28 13.55
C SER A 159 12.57 1.55 15.05
N ASP A 160 11.39 1.51 15.66
CA ASP A 160 11.21 1.71 17.10
C ASP A 160 11.64 0.47 17.88
N THR A 161 12.51 0.65 18.87
CA THR A 161 13.03 -0.44 19.71
C THR A 161 12.59 -0.36 21.16
N ARG A 162 11.68 0.56 21.50
CA ARG A 162 11.33 0.82 22.90
C ARG A 162 10.51 -0.31 23.52
N ALA A 163 9.78 -1.09 22.70
CA ALA A 163 8.92 -2.20 23.13
C ALA A 163 9.68 -3.50 23.50
N THR A 164 10.84 -3.39 24.15
CA THR A 164 11.70 -4.55 24.46
C THR A 164 11.11 -5.42 25.57
N LEU A 165 10.48 -4.83 26.58
CA LEU A 165 9.86 -5.58 27.68
C LEU A 165 8.64 -6.34 27.19
N GLU A 166 7.82 -5.68 26.38
CA GLU A 166 6.65 -6.23 25.71
C GLU A 166 7.02 -7.40 24.78
N ALA A 167 8.12 -7.28 24.04
CA ALA A 167 8.61 -8.37 23.21
C ALA A 167 8.95 -9.62 24.03
N ASN A 168 9.55 -9.46 25.21
CA ASN A 168 9.87 -10.56 26.11
C ASN A 168 8.60 -11.18 26.71
N GLU A 169 7.62 -10.37 27.06
CA GLU A 169 6.32 -10.83 27.56
C GLU A 169 5.58 -11.63 26.49
N VAL A 170 5.47 -11.09 25.27
CA VAL A 170 4.87 -11.78 24.11
C VAL A 170 5.56 -13.12 23.85
N SER A 171 6.90 -13.15 23.88
CA SER A 171 7.66 -14.41 23.74
C SER A 171 7.30 -15.41 24.82
N THR A 172 7.26 -14.98 26.08
CA THR A 172 6.92 -15.85 27.22
C THR A 172 5.50 -16.41 27.08
N LEU A 173 4.51 -15.57 26.79
CA LEU A 173 3.11 -15.96 26.63
C LEU A 173 2.91 -16.89 25.42
N ALA A 174 3.68 -16.68 24.36
CA ALA A 174 3.61 -17.49 23.16
C ALA A 174 4.40 -18.82 23.24
N GLY A 175 5.02 -19.16 24.38
CA GLY A 175 5.77 -20.41 24.52
C GLY A 175 7.23 -20.34 24.01
N GLY A 176 7.79 -19.14 23.90
CA GLY A 176 9.18 -18.87 23.57
C GLY A 176 9.43 -18.45 22.12
N ASP A 177 10.63 -17.92 21.88
CA ASP A 177 11.05 -17.36 20.58
C ASP A 177 10.99 -18.39 19.45
N GLU A 178 11.33 -19.65 19.72
CA GLU A 178 11.30 -20.73 18.71
C GLU A 178 9.87 -21.01 18.25
N HIS A 179 8.90 -21.03 19.18
CA HIS A 179 7.50 -21.21 18.83
C HIS A 179 6.97 -20.02 18.02
N LEU A 180 7.34 -18.79 18.39
CA LEU A 180 7.00 -17.61 17.59
C LEU A 180 7.56 -17.69 16.16
N VAL A 181 8.83 -18.06 15.99
CA VAL A 181 9.41 -18.24 14.65
C VAL A 181 8.70 -19.34 13.88
N HIS A 182 8.34 -20.45 14.53
CA HIS A 182 7.61 -21.55 13.91
C HIS A 182 6.24 -21.10 13.37
N VAL A 183 5.49 -20.32 14.16
CA VAL A 183 4.14 -19.88 13.79
C VAL A 183 4.15 -18.69 12.83
N THR A 184 5.04 -17.70 13.02
CA THR A 184 5.05 -16.46 12.23
C THR A 184 6.03 -16.49 11.06
N GLY A 185 6.89 -17.51 10.97
CA GLY A 185 7.93 -17.62 9.94
C GLY A 185 9.09 -16.62 10.08
N MET A 186 9.18 -15.89 11.19
CA MET A 186 10.20 -14.86 11.40
C MET A 186 10.43 -14.55 12.88
N LYS A 187 11.59 -13.98 13.22
CA LYS A 187 11.88 -13.54 14.59
C LYS A 187 11.01 -12.36 15.00
N GLN A 188 10.40 -12.49 16.18
CA GLN A 188 9.66 -11.45 16.85
C GLN A 188 10.57 -10.68 17.82
N GLY A 189 10.30 -9.39 18.02
CA GLY A 189 11.13 -8.49 18.82
C GLY A 189 10.50 -7.11 18.96
N ALA A 190 11.21 -6.16 19.58
CA ALA A 190 10.68 -4.83 19.92
C ALA A 190 10.17 -4.02 18.70
N THR A 191 10.74 -4.26 17.52
CA THR A 191 10.39 -3.58 16.26
C THR A 191 9.20 -4.21 15.53
N ARG A 192 8.54 -5.21 16.12
CA ARG A 192 7.47 -5.96 15.46
C ARG A 192 6.12 -5.60 16.08
N ILE A 193 5.09 -5.67 15.23
CA ILE A 193 3.70 -5.33 15.57
C ILE A 193 3.25 -6.00 16.88
N LEU A 194 3.61 -7.27 17.11
CA LEU A 194 3.17 -7.99 18.32
C LEU A 194 3.59 -7.31 19.62
N ALA A 195 4.78 -6.70 19.67
CA ALA A 195 5.29 -5.97 20.82
C ALA A 195 4.89 -4.48 20.78
N SER A 196 4.90 -3.85 19.60
CA SER A 196 4.58 -2.42 19.47
C SER A 196 3.11 -2.12 19.79
N GLN A 197 2.19 -3.06 19.52
CA GLN A 197 0.77 -2.88 19.85
C GLN A 197 0.47 -2.97 21.36
N THR A 198 1.27 -3.72 22.12
CA THR A 198 1.10 -3.89 23.57
C THR A 198 1.63 -2.71 24.37
N LEU A 199 2.58 -1.94 23.81
CA LEU A 199 3.15 -0.75 24.45
C LEU A 199 2.07 0.26 24.90
N ASN A 200 0.98 0.38 24.15
CA ASN A 200 -0.09 1.33 24.44
C ASN A 200 -1.26 0.75 25.25
N ALA A 201 -1.31 -0.58 25.44
CA ALA A 201 -2.35 -1.22 26.24
C ALA A 201 -2.12 -1.04 27.75
N PHE A 202 -0.88 -0.73 28.17
CA PHE A 202 -0.47 -0.70 29.58
C PHE A 202 -0.03 0.69 30.10
N HIS A 203 0.01 1.71 29.23
CA HIS A 203 0.40 3.08 29.59
C HIS A 203 -0.77 4.09 29.53
N SER A 204 -2.02 3.62 29.72
CA SER A 204 -3.22 4.45 29.90
C SER A 204 -3.59 4.59 31.36
#